data_AF-A0A936Y5Y9-F1
#
_entry.id   AF-A0A936Y5Y9-F1
#
_cell.length_a   1.000
_cell.length_b   1.000
_cell.length_c   1.000
_cell.angle_alpha   90.00
_cell.angle_beta   90.00
_cell.angle_gamma   90.00
#
_symmetry.space_group_name_H-M   'P 1'
#
loop_
_entity.id
_entity.type
_entity.pdbx_description
1 polymer ?
#
loop_
_entity_poly.entity_id
_entity_poly.type
_entity_poly.pdbx_seq_one_letter_code
_entity_poly.pdbx_strand_id
1 'polypeptide(L)'
;MKKSSFVIFCIAILTITFLPGFKCKKEDTDTRLSGCIRGKLVVKGPCAQYVIQVISGDAGNADIAANWLDPETNINYTNVFTVKNYCYFPALNPGDEFNFYFIRQVKTMDCIVCLAARATPSQGNEVQYTGSTCP
;
A
#
# COMPACT_ATOMS: atom_id res chain seq x y z
N MET A 1 62.72 -47.23 6.01
CA MET A 1 62.91 -47.60 4.58
C MET A 1 61.55 -47.92 3.97
N LYS A 2 61.21 -47.23 2.86
CA LYS A 2 60.15 -47.55 1.85
C LYS A 2 58.68 -47.45 2.31
N LYS A 3 57.72 -46.89 1.57
CA LYS A 3 57.67 -46.13 0.31
C LYS A 3 56.28 -45.46 0.25
N SER A 4 56.27 -44.24 -0.25
CA SER A 4 55.08 -43.47 -0.66
C SER A 4 54.46 -44.04 -1.94
N SER A 5 53.20 -43.65 -2.19
CA SER A 5 52.51 -43.56 -3.49
C SER A 5 51.53 -44.69 -3.88
N PHE A 6 50.23 -44.37 -3.79
CA PHE A 6 49.27 -44.70 -4.86
C PHE A 6 48.23 -43.58 -4.94
N VAL A 7 48.67 -42.47 -5.53
CA VAL A 7 47.78 -41.48 -6.16
C VAL A 7 47.07 -42.20 -7.31
N ILE A 8 45.87 -41.72 -7.66
CA ILE A 8 45.09 -42.04 -8.87
C ILE A 8 44.05 -43.17 -8.69
N PHE A 9 42.89 -42.79 -8.16
CA PHE A 9 41.66 -43.03 -8.91
C PHE A 9 40.79 -41.77 -8.81
N CYS A 10 41.05 -40.86 -9.74
CA CYS A 10 40.15 -39.78 -10.09
C CYS A 10 38.84 -40.36 -10.65
N ILE A 11 37.74 -39.63 -10.41
CA ILE A 11 36.55 -39.53 -11.26
C ILE A 11 35.37 -40.46 -10.95
N ALA A 12 34.21 -39.79 -10.82
CA ALA A 12 32.83 -40.27 -10.86
C ALA A 12 32.32 -40.88 -9.53
N ILE A 13 31.25 -40.40 -8.88
CA ILE A 13 30.05 -39.71 -9.37
C ILE A 13 29.54 -38.77 -8.25
N LEU A 14 29.38 -37.52 -8.66
CA LEU A 14 28.78 -36.41 -7.94
C LEU A 14 27.25 -36.57 -8.02
N THR A 15 26.62 -37.36 -7.14
CA THR A 15 25.14 -37.34 -7.02
C THR A 15 24.74 -36.22 -6.07
N ILE A 16 24.74 -35.00 -6.61
CA ILE A 16 24.03 -33.86 -6.02
C ILE A 16 22.54 -34.24 -5.99
N THR A 17 22.04 -34.52 -4.80
CA THR A 17 20.62 -34.65 -4.51
C THR A 17 19.95 -33.31 -4.82
N PHE A 18 19.30 -33.26 -5.99
CA PHE A 18 18.47 -32.15 -6.43
C PHE A 18 17.26 -32.07 -5.49
N LEU A 19 17.36 -31.23 -4.47
CA LEU A 19 16.20 -30.75 -3.72
C LEU A 19 15.34 -29.96 -4.73
N PRO A 20 14.12 -30.41 -5.06
CA PRO A 20 13.22 -29.56 -5.82
C PRO A 20 12.97 -28.33 -4.97
N GLY A 21 13.44 -27.17 -5.44
CA GLY A 21 13.19 -25.90 -4.79
C GLY A 21 11.68 -25.75 -4.65
N PHE A 22 11.18 -25.86 -3.42
CA PHE A 22 9.85 -25.39 -3.06
C PHE A 22 9.85 -23.90 -3.40
N LYS A 23 9.37 -23.57 -4.59
CA LYS A 23 8.98 -22.21 -4.92
C LYS A 23 7.84 -21.91 -3.97
N CYS A 24 8.14 -21.22 -2.86
CA CYS A 24 7.14 -20.45 -2.14
C CYS A 24 6.47 -19.53 -3.17
N LYS A 25 5.30 -19.93 -3.68
CA LYS A 25 4.35 -18.95 -4.18
C LYS A 25 4.01 -18.13 -2.94
N LYS A 26 4.44 -16.87 -2.89
CA LYS A 26 3.80 -15.91 -1.99
C LYS A 26 2.34 -15.95 -2.40
N GLU A 27 1.52 -16.47 -1.50
CA GLU A 27 0.09 -16.32 -1.59
C GLU A 27 -0.16 -14.82 -1.42
N ASP A 28 -0.26 -14.09 -2.53
CA ASP A 28 -0.88 -12.78 -2.52
C ASP A 28 -2.33 -13.04 -2.15
N THR A 29 -2.62 -13.08 -0.84
CA THR A 29 -3.97 -12.88 -0.35
C THR A 29 -4.44 -11.59 -1.02
N ASP A 30 -5.52 -11.67 -1.82
CA ASP A 30 -6.03 -10.50 -2.52
C ASP A 30 -6.41 -9.44 -1.47
N THR A 31 -5.50 -8.49 -1.27
CA THR A 31 -5.62 -7.43 -0.28
C THR A 31 -6.52 -6.32 -0.81
N ARG A 32 -6.88 -6.34 -2.09
CA ARG A 32 -7.71 -5.33 -2.72
C ARG A 32 -9.17 -5.58 -2.39
N LEU A 33 -9.84 -4.51 -2.00
CA LEU A 33 -11.25 -4.52 -1.60
C LEU A 33 -12.15 -3.86 -2.66
N SER A 34 -11.55 -3.33 -3.72
CA SER A 34 -12.23 -2.55 -4.75
C SER A 34 -11.58 -2.72 -6.11
N GLY A 35 -12.30 -2.29 -7.15
CA GLY A 35 -11.69 -1.95 -8.43
C GLY A 35 -10.76 -0.75 -8.33
N CYS A 36 -10.19 -0.34 -9.47
CA CYS A 36 -9.38 0.87 -9.51
C CYS A 36 -10.25 2.12 -9.35
N ILE A 37 -9.84 3.02 -8.46
CA ILE A 37 -10.57 4.22 -8.10
C ILE A 37 -9.77 5.44 -8.55
N ARG A 38 -10.43 6.40 -9.19
CA ARG A 38 -9.88 7.74 -9.39
C ARG A 38 -10.31 8.62 -8.23
N GLY A 39 -9.35 9.27 -7.59
CA GLY A 39 -9.60 10.23 -6.53
C GLY A 39 -8.82 11.51 -6.69
N LYS A 40 -9.13 12.45 -5.81
CA LYS A 40 -8.50 13.75 -5.70
C LYS A 40 -8.15 14.03 -4.26
N LEU A 41 -6.93 14.50 -4.00
CA LEU A 41 -6.59 15.00 -2.67
C LEU A 41 -7.31 16.33 -2.45
N VAL A 42 -8.16 16.43 -1.44
CA VAL A 42 -8.88 17.69 -1.14
C VAL A 42 -8.35 18.38 0.11
N VAL A 43 -7.75 17.61 1.02
CA VAL A 43 -7.11 18.13 2.24
C VAL A 43 -5.75 17.46 2.43
N LYS A 44 -4.76 18.29 2.72
CA LYS A 44 -3.47 17.92 3.28
C LYS A 44 -3.25 18.72 4.56
N GLY A 45 -3.31 18.04 5.70
CA GLY A 45 -2.97 18.61 6.99
C GLY A 45 -1.46 18.65 7.23
N PRO A 46 -1.04 19.34 8.30
CA PRO A 46 0.37 19.53 8.65
C PRO A 46 1.08 18.22 9.03
N CYS A 47 0.34 17.21 9.48
CA CYS A 47 0.87 15.93 9.95
C CYS A 47 0.28 14.75 9.19
N ALA A 48 0.34 14.82 7.86
CA ALA A 48 -0.13 13.76 6.96
C ALA A 48 -1.61 13.38 7.16
N GLN A 49 -2.44 14.31 7.64
CA GLN A 49 -3.89 14.17 7.58
C GLN A 49 -4.36 14.39 6.14
N TYR A 50 -4.60 13.29 5.42
CA TYR A 50 -5.06 13.35 4.04
C TYR A 50 -6.54 13.02 3.96
N VAL A 51 -7.29 13.84 3.24
CA VAL A 51 -8.67 13.54 2.83
C VAL A 51 -8.73 13.42 1.32
N ILE A 52 -9.25 12.29 0.87
CA ILE A 52 -9.40 11.97 -0.55
C ILE A 52 -10.89 12.04 -0.90
N GLN A 53 -11.20 12.74 -1.98
CA GLN A 53 -12.49 12.69 -2.65
C GLN A 53 -12.47 11.61 -3.73
N VAL A 54 -13.46 10.71 -3.71
CA VAL A 54 -13.68 9.75 -4.79
C VAL A 54 -14.34 10.46 -5.97
N ILE A 55 -13.69 10.43 -7.13
CA ILE A 55 -14.21 10.99 -8.38
C ILE A 55 -14.99 9.93 -9.15
N SER A 56 -14.40 8.73 -9.31
CA SER A 56 -15.02 7.63 -10.05
C SER A 56 -14.40 6.27 -9.69
N GLY A 57 -15.12 5.20 -10.04
CA GLY A 57 -14.74 3.82 -9.75
C GLY A 57 -15.70 3.16 -8.75
N ASP A 58 -15.66 1.83 -8.69
CA ASP A 58 -16.47 1.04 -7.75
C ASP A 58 -15.74 0.92 -6.41
N ALA A 59 -16.17 1.71 -5.44
CA ALA A 59 -15.62 1.76 -4.10
C ALA A 59 -15.95 0.53 -3.23
N GLY A 60 -16.78 -0.41 -3.71
CA GLY A 60 -17.18 -1.59 -2.95
C GLY A 60 -17.76 -1.23 -1.57
N ASN A 61 -17.22 -1.84 -0.52
CA ASN A 61 -17.63 -1.60 0.88
C ASN A 61 -16.74 -0.57 1.60
N ALA A 62 -16.08 0.33 0.88
CA ALA A 62 -15.25 1.37 1.49
C ALA A 62 -16.07 2.29 2.40
N ASP A 63 -15.46 2.69 3.52
CA ASP A 63 -16.07 3.59 4.49
C ASP A 63 -15.92 5.04 4.00
N ILE A 64 -16.96 5.61 3.41
CA ILE A 64 -16.92 6.90 2.72
C ILE A 64 -18.01 7.82 3.28
N ALA A 65 -17.64 9.05 3.65
CA ALA A 65 -18.59 10.08 3.99
C ALA A 65 -19.26 10.59 2.71
N ALA A 66 -20.58 10.39 2.58
CA ALA A 66 -21.36 10.94 1.48
C ALA A 66 -21.30 12.47 1.45
N ASN A 67 -21.25 13.10 2.64
CA ASN A 67 -21.09 14.53 2.80
C ASN A 67 -20.24 14.86 4.04
N TRP A 68 -19.35 15.84 3.92
CA TRP A 68 -18.51 16.33 5.01
C TRP A 68 -18.21 17.82 4.84
N LEU A 69 -18.56 18.61 5.85
CA LEU A 69 -18.21 20.03 5.93
C LEU A 69 -16.82 20.17 6.57
N ASP A 70 -15.87 20.72 5.82
CA ASP A 70 -14.56 21.09 6.36
C ASP A 70 -14.73 22.30 7.30
N PRO A 71 -14.52 22.12 8.63
CA PRO A 71 -14.76 23.19 9.59
C PRO A 71 -13.76 24.34 9.48
N GLU A 72 -12.62 24.14 8.82
CA GLU A 72 -11.59 25.18 8.66
C GLU A 72 -11.86 26.06 7.44
N THR A 73 -12.41 25.47 6.36
CA THR A 73 -12.63 26.17 5.08
C THR A 73 -14.09 26.47 4.78
N ASN A 74 -15.02 25.88 5.54
CA ASN A 74 -16.46 25.85 5.26
C ASN A 74 -16.84 25.27 3.89
N ILE A 75 -15.94 24.52 3.25
CA ILE A 75 -16.20 23.83 2.00
C ILE A 75 -16.89 22.50 2.30
N ASN A 76 -17.99 22.25 1.61
CA ASN A 76 -18.72 21.00 1.72
C ASN A 76 -18.25 20.01 0.64
N TYR A 77 -17.59 18.93 1.06
CA TYR A 77 -17.09 17.89 0.19
C TYR A 77 -18.00 16.66 0.20
N THR A 78 -18.10 15.98 -0.93
CA THR A 78 -18.88 14.75 -1.07
C THR A 78 -17.98 13.57 -1.42
N ASN A 79 -18.40 12.38 -1.01
CA ASN A 79 -17.69 11.12 -1.25
C ASN A 79 -16.22 11.16 -0.78
N VAL A 80 -16.00 11.58 0.46
CA VAL A 80 -14.66 11.75 1.02
C VAL A 80 -14.36 10.77 2.14
N PHE A 81 -13.08 10.47 2.34
CA PHE A 81 -12.59 9.66 3.45
C PHE A 81 -11.17 10.06 3.86
N THR A 82 -10.80 9.70 5.08
CA THR A 82 -9.48 9.91 5.66
C THR A 82 -8.54 8.74 5.34
N VAL A 83 -7.31 9.03 4.94
CA VAL A 83 -6.29 7.99 4.68
C VAL A 83 -5.77 7.45 6.01
N LYS A 84 -5.99 6.15 6.28
CA LYS A 84 -5.53 5.48 7.50
C LYS A 84 -4.06 5.04 7.43
N ASN A 85 -3.57 4.64 6.26
CA ASN A 85 -2.19 4.20 6.06
C ASN A 85 -1.26 5.33 5.59
N TYR A 86 -1.39 6.52 6.19
CA TYR A 86 -0.73 7.75 5.74
C TYR A 86 0.80 7.69 5.67
N CYS A 87 1.47 6.84 6.48
CA CYS A 87 2.93 6.64 6.43
C CYS A 87 3.41 6.08 5.07
N TYR A 88 2.55 5.35 4.37
CA TYR A 88 2.85 4.73 3.08
C TYR A 88 2.17 5.46 1.92
N PHE A 89 1.52 6.58 2.20
CA PHE A 89 0.86 7.40 1.19
C PHE A 89 1.85 8.45 0.68
N PRO A 90 1.96 8.65 -0.64
CA PRO A 90 2.90 9.62 -1.19
C PRO A 90 2.54 11.06 -0.80
N ALA A 91 3.54 11.93 -0.82
CA ALA A 91 3.31 13.36 -0.63
C ALA A 91 2.67 13.96 -1.89
N LEU A 92 1.35 14.13 -1.86
CA LEU A 92 0.56 14.83 -2.88
C LEU A 92 0.18 16.23 -2.40
N ASN A 93 -0.37 17.06 -3.29
CA ASN A 93 -0.91 18.38 -2.98
C ASN A 93 -2.44 18.40 -3.18
N PRO A 94 -3.17 19.26 -2.45
CA PRO A 94 -4.59 19.46 -2.70
C PRO A 94 -4.84 19.84 -4.17
N GLY A 95 -5.81 19.19 -4.81
CA GLY A 95 -6.11 19.31 -6.22
C GLY A 95 -5.50 18.20 -7.09
N ASP A 96 -4.48 17.48 -6.60
CA ASP A 96 -3.88 16.38 -7.35
C ASP A 96 -4.88 15.23 -7.50
N GLU A 97 -5.03 14.77 -8.74
CA GLU A 97 -5.82 13.58 -9.08
C GLU A 97 -4.90 12.38 -9.33
N PHE A 98 -5.34 11.22 -8.87
CA PHE A 98 -4.59 9.98 -8.93
C PHE A 98 -5.50 8.77 -8.85
N ASN A 99 -4.94 7.61 -9.15
CA ASN A 99 -5.59 6.32 -9.02
C ASN A 99 -5.07 5.56 -7.80
N PHE A 100 -5.95 4.75 -7.23
CA PHE A 100 -5.64 3.90 -6.08
C PHE A 100 -6.60 2.70 -6.00
N TYR A 101 -6.27 1.77 -5.11
CA TYR A 101 -7.18 0.70 -4.68
C TYR A 101 -7.45 0.82 -3.18
N PHE A 102 -8.66 0.48 -2.73
CA PHE A 102 -8.89 0.22 -1.32
C PHE A 102 -8.27 -1.12 -0.95
N ILE A 103 -7.59 -1.16 0.20
CA ILE A 103 -6.90 -2.37 0.66
C ILE A 103 -7.27 -2.72 2.10
N ARG A 104 -7.17 -3.99 2.45
CA ARG A 104 -7.21 -4.45 3.84
C ARG A 104 -5.81 -4.34 4.44
N GLN A 105 -5.73 -3.80 5.65
CA GLN A 105 -4.54 -3.63 6.49
C GLN A 105 -3.28 -4.35 6.01
N VAL A 106 -2.38 -3.58 5.40
CA VAL A 106 -1.17 -4.18 4.80
C VAL A 106 0.01 -4.14 5.78
N LYS A 107 0.08 -3.17 6.70
CA LYS A 107 1.24 -3.00 7.60
C LYS A 107 0.89 -2.22 8.88
N THR A 108 1.67 -2.46 9.94
CA THR A 108 1.70 -1.61 11.13
C THR A 108 2.22 -0.22 10.76
N MET A 109 1.59 0.84 11.26
CA MET A 109 2.08 2.20 11.04
C MET A 109 3.40 2.43 11.80
N ASP A 110 4.49 2.67 11.08
CA ASP A 110 5.86 2.72 11.62
C ASP A 110 6.61 4.04 11.34
N CYS A 111 5.91 5.12 10.98
CA CYS A 111 6.52 6.44 10.78
C CYS A 111 6.29 7.40 11.95
N ILE A 112 7.20 8.38 12.08
CA ILE A 112 7.11 9.44 13.06
C ILE A 112 5.93 10.36 12.70
N VAL A 113 5.03 10.59 13.66
CA VAL A 113 3.87 11.48 13.51
C VAL A 113 4.12 12.77 14.28
N CYS A 114 3.93 13.92 13.64
CA CYS A 114 3.93 15.19 14.36
C CYS A 114 2.58 15.43 15.07
N LEU A 115 2.58 16.23 16.13
CA LEU A 115 1.43 16.41 17.01
C LEU A 115 0.41 17.45 16.54
N ALA A 116 0.59 18.06 15.37
CA ALA A 116 -0.37 19.04 14.85
C ALA A 116 -1.61 18.31 14.30
N ALA A 117 -2.79 18.75 14.75
CA ALA A 117 -4.08 18.18 14.34
C ALA A 117 -4.77 19.07 13.31
N ARG A 118 -5.41 18.44 12.30
CA ARG A 118 -6.36 19.04 11.35
C ARG A 118 -7.61 18.17 11.32
N ALA A 119 -8.78 18.79 11.23
CA ALA A 119 -10.03 18.05 11.16
C ALA A 119 -10.11 17.22 9.86
N THR A 120 -10.66 16.02 9.96
CA THR A 120 -10.90 15.09 8.85
C THR A 120 -12.23 14.36 9.05
N PRO A 121 -12.85 13.79 8.01
CA PRO A 121 -14.04 12.97 8.20
C PRO A 121 -13.74 11.74 9.08
N SER A 122 -14.75 11.29 9.83
CA SER A 122 -14.65 10.09 10.67
C SER A 122 -14.39 8.81 9.88
N GLN A 123 -14.86 8.79 8.64
CA GLN A 123 -14.74 7.68 7.71
C GLN A 123 -13.32 7.59 7.21
N GLY A 124 -12.76 6.38 7.21
CA GLY A 124 -11.36 6.23 6.81
C GLY A 124 -11.02 4.85 6.28
N ASN A 125 -10.13 4.85 5.29
CA ASN A 125 -9.72 3.64 4.58
C ASN A 125 -8.21 3.63 4.40
N GLU A 126 -7.68 2.43 4.17
CA GLU A 126 -6.32 2.26 3.65
C GLU A 126 -6.35 2.19 2.14
N VAL A 127 -5.31 2.76 1.52
CA VAL A 127 -5.23 2.85 0.05
C VAL A 127 -3.87 2.43 -0.45
N GLN A 128 -3.86 1.73 -1.59
CA GLN A 128 -2.66 1.50 -2.37
C GLN A 128 -2.62 2.52 -3.52
N TYR A 129 -1.72 3.50 -3.41
CA TYR A 129 -1.49 4.48 -4.47
C TYR A 129 -0.92 3.83 -5.74
N THR A 130 -1.43 4.20 -6.92
CA THR A 130 -0.93 3.70 -8.21
C THR A 130 -0.51 4.81 -9.17
N GLY A 131 -0.73 6.08 -8.83
CA GLY A 131 -0.36 7.21 -9.67
C GLY A 131 -1.36 7.51 -10.78
N SER A 132 -0.89 7.89 -11.97
CA SER A 132 -1.76 8.39 -13.05
C SER A 132 -2.51 7.30 -13.82
N THR A 133 -2.16 6.03 -13.63
CA THR A 133 -2.82 4.89 -14.30
C THR A 133 -3.15 3.76 -13.33
N CYS A 134 -4.18 2.99 -13.67
CA CYS A 134 -4.45 1.70 -13.05
C CYS A 134 -3.53 0.65 -13.71
N PRO A 135 -2.80 -0.18 -12.96
CA PRO A 135 -2.07 -1.32 -13.50
C PRO A 135 -2.98 -2.41 -14.06
#